data_AF-A0A139XKW3-F1
#
_entry.id   AF-A0A139XKW3-F1
#
_cell.length_a   1.000
_cell.length_b   1.000
_cell.length_c   1.000
_cell.angle_alpha   90.00
_cell.angle_beta   90.00
_cell.angle_gamma   90.00
#
_symmetry.space_group_name_H-M   'P 1'
#
loop_
_entity.id
_entity.type
_entity.pdbx_description
1 polymer ?
#
loop_
_entity_poly.entity_id
_entity_poly.type
_entity_poly.pdbx_seq_one_letter_code
_entity_poly.pdbx_strand_id
1 'polypeptide(L)'
;QFPDYKANMPDISDLNAFYKKAKAAFDADEDFKTRSREMVVKLQGGDEAALESWRLICDVSRKEFEKVYKRLDVSLEERGESYYNAVLPKVVQELTDKGMVTVSDGAKCVFTKVSEVPLMAVKSDGGFGYDSTDLAAVRDRLVERRGDWLIYVTDLGQEEHFTKIFAAAEQAGWHLPPKTRLDHMGFGVVQGQDGKRFKTRSGEVVKLVDLLDEAKARALKELRRRKEEEKEEEKRESGDGCNASPCTGTTVADEEMDNAAEAIGYSAVKYFDLKQNRHTDYKFSYDRMLDPKGNTAVYMMYAYARICAIFRKADVDISTLDPEELKIEEPAERKLAVTLAQFPDVLATILDDLHIHRLAEYMYKVSGAFTDFYQACKVLGSPQQNTRLLLCEATRKVLQASFYLLGITPLERI
;
A
#
# COMPACT_ATOMS: atom_id res chain seq x y z
N GLN A 1 -26.05 27.62 0.85
CA GLN A 1 -25.36 28.02 2.09
C GLN A 1 -24.16 28.93 1.82
N PHE A 2 -23.46 28.82 0.68
CA PHE A 2 -22.32 29.67 0.35
C PHE A 2 -22.51 30.33 -1.02
N PRO A 3 -23.33 31.40 -1.13
CA PRO A 3 -23.58 32.07 -2.40
C PRO A 3 -22.35 32.83 -2.93
N ASP A 4 -21.39 33.12 -2.07
CA ASP A 4 -20.15 33.85 -2.32
C ASP A 4 -18.90 32.94 -2.30
N TYR A 5 -19.05 31.62 -2.51
CA TYR A 5 -17.95 30.64 -2.44
C TYR A 5 -16.73 30.99 -3.31
N LYS A 6 -16.93 31.82 -4.35
CA LYS A 6 -15.85 32.34 -5.21
C LYS A 6 -14.96 33.37 -4.50
N ALA A 7 -15.51 34.13 -3.57
CA ALA A 7 -14.80 35.16 -2.80
C ALA A 7 -14.42 34.65 -1.39
N ASN A 8 -15.31 33.87 -0.77
CA ASN A 8 -15.11 33.28 0.55
C ASN A 8 -15.34 31.77 0.46
N MET A 9 -14.26 31.05 0.14
CA MET A 9 -14.35 29.60 0.07
C MET A 9 -14.67 29.06 1.47
N PRO A 10 -15.79 28.35 1.65
CA PRO A 10 -16.09 27.73 2.92
C PRO A 10 -14.99 26.72 3.27
N ASP A 11 -14.61 26.65 4.54
CA ASP A 11 -13.76 25.58 5.04
C ASP A 11 -14.56 24.26 5.01
N ILE A 12 -14.45 23.55 3.88
CA ILE A 12 -15.03 22.21 3.70
C ILE A 12 -13.99 21.17 4.13
N SER A 13 -13.36 21.36 5.30
CA SER A 13 -12.41 20.41 5.87
C SER A 13 -13.01 19.01 6.09
N ASP A 14 -14.33 18.89 6.22
CA ASP A 14 -15.04 17.61 6.22
C ASP A 14 -15.98 17.45 5.01
N LEU A 15 -15.41 16.96 3.90
CA LEU A 15 -16.14 16.60 2.69
C LEU A 15 -17.21 15.52 2.93
N ASN A 16 -17.02 14.62 3.90
CA ASN A 16 -18.01 13.58 4.22
C ASN A 16 -19.26 14.22 4.85
N ALA A 17 -19.07 15.17 5.77
CA ALA A 17 -20.17 15.92 6.35
C ALA A 17 -20.90 16.77 5.29
N PHE A 18 -20.14 17.41 4.40
CA PHE A 18 -20.71 18.16 3.27
C PHE A 18 -21.54 17.26 2.34
N TYR A 19 -21.00 16.10 1.97
CA TYR A 19 -21.69 15.10 1.16
C TYR A 19 -22.98 14.59 1.84
N LYS A 20 -22.93 14.23 3.12
CA LYS A 20 -24.12 13.78 3.88
C LYS A 20 -25.22 14.84 3.89
N LYS A 21 -24.86 16.12 4.08
CA LYS A 21 -25.81 17.25 4.01
C LYS A 21 -26.41 17.41 2.61
N ALA A 22 -25.58 17.35 1.57
CA ALA A 22 -26.05 17.44 0.18
C ALA A 22 -26.98 16.27 -0.19
N LYS A 23 -26.66 15.04 0.27
CA LYS A 23 -27.50 13.86 0.06
C LYS A 23 -28.85 13.98 0.78
N ALA A 24 -28.85 14.42 2.04
CA ALA A 24 -30.09 14.66 2.77
C ALA A 24 -30.98 15.73 2.09
N ALA A 25 -30.37 16.80 1.57
CA ALA A 25 -31.10 17.81 0.80
C ALA A 25 -31.65 17.24 -0.52
N PHE A 26 -30.87 16.43 -1.24
CA PHE A 26 -31.30 15.78 -2.48
C PHE A 26 -32.49 14.83 -2.29
N ASP A 27 -32.56 14.16 -1.14
CA ASP A 27 -33.64 13.23 -0.83
C ASP A 27 -34.91 13.94 -0.31
N ALA A 28 -34.77 15.13 0.29
CA ALA A 28 -35.88 15.85 0.93
C ALA A 28 -36.47 17.00 0.10
N ASP A 29 -35.70 17.60 -0.82
CA ASP A 29 -36.06 18.80 -1.57
C ASP A 29 -36.03 18.53 -3.09
N GLU A 30 -37.21 18.51 -3.73
CA GLU A 30 -37.36 18.27 -5.18
C GLU A 30 -36.78 19.42 -6.04
N ASP A 31 -36.79 20.66 -5.54
CA ASP A 31 -36.16 21.79 -6.24
C ASP A 31 -34.62 21.63 -6.19
N PHE A 32 -34.07 21.20 -5.05
CA PHE A 32 -32.65 20.87 -4.92
C PHE A 32 -32.26 19.73 -5.86
N LYS A 33 -33.08 18.68 -5.93
CA LYS A 33 -32.86 17.52 -6.80
C LYS A 33 -32.86 17.89 -8.28
N THR A 34 -33.80 18.74 -8.70
CA THR A 34 -33.87 19.26 -10.07
C THR A 34 -32.63 20.09 -10.40
N ARG A 35 -32.25 21.05 -9.55
CA ARG A 35 -31.03 21.85 -9.72
C ARG A 35 -29.75 21.00 -9.75
N SER A 36 -29.71 19.93 -8.97
CA SER A 36 -28.57 19.00 -8.95
C SER A 36 -28.42 18.25 -10.28
N ARG A 37 -29.53 17.79 -10.87
CA ARG A 37 -29.52 17.15 -12.20
C ARG A 37 -29.11 18.12 -13.30
N GLU A 38 -29.65 19.33 -13.28
CA GLU A 38 -29.25 20.39 -14.22
C GLU A 38 -27.76 20.74 -14.11
N MET A 39 -27.21 20.75 -12.89
CA MET A 39 -25.79 21.01 -12.68
C MET A 39 -24.90 19.92 -13.28
N VAL A 40 -25.31 18.65 -13.23
CA VAL A 40 -24.60 17.55 -13.91
C VAL A 40 -24.58 17.78 -15.42
N VAL A 41 -25.70 18.18 -16.02
CA VAL A 41 -25.77 18.50 -17.46
C VAL A 41 -24.84 19.67 -17.80
N LYS A 42 -24.85 20.74 -17.00
CA LYS A 42 -23.93 21.89 -17.18
C LYS A 42 -22.47 21.47 -17.10
N LEU A 43 -22.12 20.65 -16.11
CA LEU A 43 -20.76 20.14 -15.93
C LEU A 43 -20.30 19.30 -17.13
N GLN A 44 -21.16 18.40 -17.62
CA GLN A 44 -20.89 17.58 -18.81
C GLN A 44 -20.83 18.42 -20.09
N GLY A 45 -21.62 19.49 -20.17
CA GLY A 45 -21.62 20.45 -21.27
C GLY A 45 -20.45 21.43 -21.27
N GLY A 46 -19.57 21.38 -20.26
CA GLY A 46 -18.40 22.25 -20.16
C GLY A 46 -18.70 23.69 -19.73
N ASP A 47 -19.80 23.91 -19.00
CA ASP A 47 -20.09 25.22 -18.41
C ASP A 47 -18.98 25.63 -17.44
N GLU A 48 -18.38 26.81 -17.66
CA GLU A 48 -17.18 27.21 -16.92
C GLU A 48 -17.44 27.41 -15.42
N ALA A 49 -18.63 27.89 -15.05
CA ALA A 49 -18.97 28.08 -13.63
C ALA A 49 -19.19 26.74 -12.92
N ALA A 50 -19.79 25.75 -13.60
CA ALA A 50 -19.92 24.39 -13.10
C ALA A 50 -18.53 23.71 -12.98
N LEU A 51 -17.67 23.86 -13.99
CA LEU A 51 -16.30 23.33 -13.97
C LEU A 51 -15.46 23.95 -12.86
N GLU A 52 -15.55 25.27 -12.65
CA GLU A 52 -14.89 25.96 -11.55
C GLU A 52 -15.34 25.38 -10.20
N SER A 53 -16.65 25.24 -9.98
CA SER A 53 -17.20 24.65 -8.75
C SER A 53 -16.69 23.22 -8.53
N TRP A 54 -16.63 22.42 -9.59
CA TRP A 54 -16.13 21.05 -9.55
C TRP A 54 -14.63 21.00 -9.21
N ARG A 55 -13.80 21.84 -9.84
CA ARG A 55 -12.36 21.93 -9.56
C ARG A 55 -12.11 22.27 -8.09
N LEU A 56 -12.86 23.22 -7.54
CA LEU A 56 -12.75 23.61 -6.13
C LEU A 56 -13.05 22.43 -5.17
N ILE A 57 -14.11 21.67 -5.44
CA ILE A 57 -14.46 20.49 -4.63
C ILE A 57 -13.34 19.42 -4.73
N CYS A 58 -12.83 19.19 -5.94
CA CYS A 58 -11.71 18.28 -6.15
C CYS A 58 -10.45 18.73 -5.41
N ASP A 59 -10.12 20.02 -5.41
CA ASP A 59 -8.93 20.56 -4.75
C ASP A 59 -8.98 20.40 -3.23
N VAL A 60 -10.16 20.55 -2.63
CA VAL A 60 -10.34 20.22 -1.20
C VAL A 60 -10.07 18.74 -0.95
N SER A 61 -10.58 17.86 -1.81
CA SER A 61 -10.37 16.41 -1.68
C SER A 61 -8.90 16.02 -1.84
N ARG A 62 -8.20 16.60 -2.82
CA ARG A 62 -6.76 16.41 -3.05
C ARG A 62 -5.94 16.79 -1.83
N LYS A 63 -6.24 17.91 -1.17
CA LYS A 63 -5.54 18.33 0.05
C LYS A 63 -5.69 17.31 1.19
N GLU A 64 -6.86 16.70 1.34
CA GLU A 64 -7.08 15.66 2.35
C GLU A 64 -6.38 14.34 1.99
N PHE A 65 -6.41 13.93 0.72
CA PHE A 65 -5.68 12.75 0.26
C PHE A 65 -4.16 12.91 0.38
N GLU A 66 -3.63 14.09 0.08
CA GLU A 66 -2.20 14.39 0.19
C GLU A 66 -1.67 14.21 1.62
N LYS A 67 -2.49 14.51 2.65
CA LYS A 67 -2.12 14.22 4.05
C LYS A 67 -1.91 12.73 4.27
N VAL A 68 -2.77 11.88 3.69
CA VAL A 68 -2.66 10.43 3.78
C VAL A 68 -1.44 9.94 2.99
N TYR A 69 -1.26 10.43 1.77
CA TYR A 69 -0.14 10.03 0.91
C TYR A 69 1.21 10.37 1.53
N LYS A 70 1.37 11.57 2.10
CA LYS A 70 2.60 11.93 2.83
C LYS A 70 2.89 11.02 4.02
N ARG A 71 1.87 10.69 4.83
CA ARG A 71 2.04 9.79 5.98
C ARG A 71 2.42 8.37 5.56
N LEU A 72 1.90 7.92 4.42
CA LEU A 72 2.19 6.61 3.86
C LEU A 72 3.36 6.61 2.88
N ASP A 73 4.07 7.73 2.69
CA ASP A 73 5.14 7.85 1.70
C ASP A 73 4.73 7.33 0.30
N VAL A 74 3.55 7.76 -0.15
CA VAL A 74 2.97 7.40 -1.45
C VAL A 74 3.06 8.60 -2.38
N SER A 75 3.49 8.36 -3.61
CA SER A 75 3.46 9.35 -4.69
C SER A 75 2.56 8.85 -5.82
N LEU A 76 1.66 9.70 -6.29
CA LEU A 76 0.71 9.39 -7.35
C LEU A 76 0.64 10.52 -8.36
N GLU A 77 0.57 10.16 -9.64
CA GLU A 77 0.13 11.07 -10.70
C GLU A 77 -1.38 10.90 -10.89
N GLU A 78 -2.16 11.91 -10.49
CA GLU A 78 -3.62 11.84 -10.60
C GLU A 78 -4.07 11.87 -12.08
N ARG A 79 -4.76 10.80 -12.49
CA ARG A 79 -5.46 10.73 -13.78
C ARG A 79 -6.84 10.11 -13.59
N GLY A 80 -7.75 10.92 -13.04
CA GLY A 80 -9.15 10.54 -12.82
C GLY A 80 -9.94 10.38 -14.13
N GLU A 81 -11.17 9.90 -14.01
CA GLU A 81 -12.07 9.62 -15.15
C GLU A 81 -12.28 10.84 -16.06
N SER A 82 -12.31 12.04 -15.47
CA SER A 82 -12.48 13.31 -16.17
C SER A 82 -11.42 13.58 -17.24
N TYR A 83 -10.21 13.00 -17.10
CA TYR A 83 -9.15 13.07 -18.11
C TYR A 83 -9.59 12.47 -19.45
N TYR A 84 -10.42 11.42 -19.42
CA TYR A 84 -10.82 10.68 -20.61
C TYR A 84 -12.08 11.24 -21.28
N ASN A 85 -12.83 12.14 -20.64
CA ASN A 85 -14.12 12.64 -21.13
C ASN A 85 -14.10 13.08 -22.61
N ALA A 86 -13.06 13.82 -23.01
CA ALA A 86 -12.94 14.33 -24.38
C ALA A 86 -12.64 13.24 -25.42
N VAL A 87 -12.10 12.09 -25.00
CA VAL A 87 -11.74 10.98 -25.90
C VAL A 87 -12.77 9.86 -25.93
N LEU A 88 -13.70 9.78 -24.96
CA LEU A 88 -14.74 8.74 -24.92
C LEU A 88 -15.48 8.56 -26.26
N PRO A 89 -15.97 9.63 -26.93
CA PRO A 89 -16.67 9.45 -28.21
C PRO A 89 -15.78 8.85 -29.31
N LYS A 90 -14.50 9.22 -29.32
CA LYS A 90 -13.52 8.73 -30.31
C LYS A 90 -13.22 7.25 -30.11
N VAL A 91 -13.08 6.80 -28.86
CA VAL A 91 -12.84 5.39 -28.54
C VAL A 91 -14.05 4.53 -28.92
N VAL A 92 -15.26 5.00 -28.62
CA VAL A 92 -16.49 4.30 -29.03
C VAL A 92 -16.61 4.25 -30.56
N GLN A 93 -16.25 5.33 -31.27
CA GLN A 93 -16.23 5.32 -32.72
C GLN A 93 -15.20 4.33 -33.27
N GLU A 94 -13.98 4.30 -32.71
CA GLU A 94 -12.93 3.34 -33.10
C GLU A 94 -13.42 1.88 -32.95
N LEU A 95 -14.09 1.56 -31.84
CA LEU A 95 -14.67 0.23 -31.61
C LEU A 95 -15.82 -0.07 -32.58
N THR A 96 -16.64 0.94 -32.92
CA THR A 96 -17.69 0.82 -33.95
C THR A 96 -17.09 0.50 -35.31
N ASP A 97 -16.04 1.22 -35.71
CA ASP A 97 -15.38 1.06 -37.01
C ASP A 97 -14.71 -0.33 -37.14
N LYS A 98 -14.29 -0.92 -36.00
CA LYS A 98 -13.79 -2.29 -35.91
C LYS A 98 -14.90 -3.37 -35.89
N GLY A 99 -16.17 -2.97 -35.94
CA GLY A 99 -17.31 -3.89 -35.91
C GLY A 99 -17.55 -4.55 -34.55
N MET A 100 -17.03 -3.97 -33.47
CA MET A 100 -17.12 -4.54 -32.12
C MET A 100 -18.35 -4.06 -31.32
N VAL A 101 -19.03 -3.04 -31.80
CA VAL A 101 -20.16 -2.41 -31.11
C VAL A 101 -21.49 -2.93 -31.68
N THR A 102 -22.30 -3.49 -30.80
CA THR A 102 -23.68 -3.93 -31.10
C THR A 102 -24.67 -3.10 -30.29
N VAL A 103 -25.78 -2.70 -30.91
CA VAL A 103 -26.86 -2.03 -30.18
C VAL A 103 -27.75 -3.07 -29.51
N SER A 104 -27.92 -2.96 -28.18
CA SER A 104 -28.80 -3.83 -27.37
C SER A 104 -29.62 -2.95 -26.43
N ASP A 105 -30.95 -3.06 -26.48
CA ASP A 105 -31.88 -2.25 -25.67
C ASP A 105 -31.60 -0.73 -25.71
N GLY A 106 -31.17 -0.24 -26.87
CA GLY A 106 -30.83 1.17 -27.10
C GLY A 106 -29.44 1.59 -26.60
N ALA A 107 -28.73 0.73 -25.87
CA ALA A 107 -27.34 0.94 -25.46
C ALA A 107 -26.36 0.43 -26.53
N LYS A 108 -25.14 1.00 -26.57
CA LYS A 108 -24.02 0.50 -27.38
C LYS A 108 -23.16 -0.42 -26.52
N CYS A 109 -23.13 -1.69 -26.89
CA CYS A 109 -22.51 -2.76 -26.12
C CYS A 109 -21.34 -3.39 -26.88
N VAL A 110 -20.29 -3.78 -26.16
CA VAL A 110 -19.14 -4.55 -26.65
C VAL A 110 -19.19 -5.93 -26.02
N PHE A 111 -19.47 -6.93 -26.85
CA PHE A 111 -19.49 -8.33 -26.43
C PHE A 111 -18.08 -8.90 -26.47
N THR A 112 -17.74 -9.74 -25.48
CA THR A 112 -16.42 -10.37 -25.41
C THR A 112 -16.57 -11.88 -25.31
N LYS A 113 -15.50 -12.63 -25.61
CA LYS A 113 -15.52 -14.10 -25.52
C LYS A 113 -15.52 -14.64 -24.08
N VAL A 114 -15.32 -13.77 -23.09
CA VAL A 114 -15.10 -14.17 -21.69
C VAL A 114 -16.36 -14.08 -20.82
N SER A 115 -17.41 -13.40 -21.29
CA SER A 115 -18.69 -13.27 -20.57
C SER A 115 -19.84 -13.01 -21.54
N GLU A 116 -21.02 -13.55 -21.23
CA GLU A 116 -22.27 -13.26 -21.96
C GLU A 116 -22.77 -11.83 -21.68
N VAL A 117 -22.38 -11.25 -20.54
CA VAL A 117 -22.73 -9.88 -20.17
C VAL A 117 -21.77 -8.91 -20.85
N PRO A 118 -22.25 -8.05 -21.77
CA PRO A 118 -21.36 -7.14 -22.50
C PRO A 118 -20.83 -6.02 -21.60
N LEU A 119 -19.81 -5.34 -22.10
CA LEU A 119 -19.45 -4.00 -21.64
C LEU A 119 -20.38 -2.99 -22.30
N MET A 120 -20.95 -2.07 -21.53
CA MET A 120 -21.82 -1.01 -22.01
C MET A 120 -21.01 0.25 -22.32
N ALA A 121 -20.51 0.34 -23.55
CA ALA A 121 -19.70 1.46 -24.03
C ALA A 121 -20.47 2.79 -24.05
N VAL A 122 -21.78 2.77 -24.31
CA VAL A 122 -22.69 3.94 -24.17
C VAL A 122 -24.04 3.46 -23.66
N LYS A 123 -24.60 4.14 -22.66
CA LYS A 123 -25.95 3.88 -22.14
C LYS A 123 -27.04 4.25 -23.16
N SER A 124 -28.27 3.80 -22.92
CA SER A 124 -29.43 4.10 -23.78
C SER A 124 -29.81 5.59 -23.81
N ASP A 125 -29.43 6.36 -22.78
CA ASP A 125 -29.59 7.82 -22.73
C ASP A 125 -28.44 8.59 -23.42
N GLY A 126 -27.49 7.88 -24.05
CA GLY A 126 -26.31 8.46 -24.68
C GLY A 126 -25.17 8.77 -23.71
N GLY A 127 -25.35 8.53 -22.41
CA GLY A 127 -24.35 8.80 -21.39
C GLY A 127 -23.24 7.75 -21.33
N PHE A 128 -22.06 8.17 -20.89
CA PHE A 128 -20.93 7.29 -20.61
C PHE A 128 -20.96 6.80 -19.15
N GLY A 129 -20.26 5.68 -18.89
CA GLY A 129 -20.12 5.08 -17.56
C GLY A 129 -18.73 4.47 -17.35
N TYR A 130 -18.59 3.63 -16.33
CA TYR A 130 -17.30 3.00 -15.98
C TYR A 130 -16.70 2.20 -17.13
N ASP A 131 -17.50 1.37 -17.81
CA ASP A 131 -17.06 0.59 -18.98
C ASP A 131 -16.49 1.48 -20.09
N SER A 132 -17.14 2.62 -20.36
CA SER A 132 -16.67 3.61 -21.34
C SER A 132 -15.31 4.16 -20.96
N THR A 133 -15.15 4.54 -19.69
CA THR A 133 -13.93 5.17 -19.18
C THR A 133 -12.77 4.18 -19.13
N ASP A 134 -13.00 2.94 -18.68
CA ASP A 134 -11.96 1.93 -18.61
C ASP A 134 -11.52 1.43 -19.99
N LEU A 135 -12.44 1.37 -20.98
CA LEU A 135 -12.09 1.14 -22.38
C LEU A 135 -11.19 2.25 -22.93
N ALA A 136 -11.49 3.51 -22.62
CA ALA A 136 -10.65 4.62 -23.03
C ALA A 136 -9.31 4.63 -22.30
N ALA A 137 -9.29 4.32 -21.01
CA ALA A 137 -8.08 4.28 -20.20
C ALA A 137 -7.13 3.16 -20.62
N VAL A 138 -7.63 1.94 -20.87
CA VAL A 138 -6.78 0.83 -21.34
C VAL A 138 -6.20 1.12 -22.73
N ARG A 139 -6.99 1.71 -23.64
CA ARG A 139 -6.53 2.13 -24.97
C ARG A 139 -5.46 3.22 -24.87
N ASP A 140 -5.68 4.24 -24.06
CA ASP A 140 -4.71 5.31 -23.83
C ASP A 140 -3.39 4.80 -23.25
N ARG A 141 -3.45 3.90 -22.26
CA ARG A 141 -2.27 3.32 -21.62
C ARG A 141 -1.46 2.39 -22.54
N LEU A 142 -2.13 1.62 -23.39
CA LEU A 142 -1.47 0.71 -24.33
C LEU A 142 -1.00 1.41 -25.61
N VAL A 143 -1.80 2.32 -26.18
CA VAL A 143 -1.56 2.89 -27.51
C VAL A 143 -0.79 4.20 -27.42
N GLU A 144 -1.25 5.15 -26.60
CA GLU A 144 -0.64 6.49 -26.52
C GLU A 144 0.61 6.47 -25.64
N ARG A 145 0.53 5.79 -24.49
CA ARG A 145 1.65 5.66 -23.53
C ARG A 145 2.56 4.48 -23.79
N ARG A 146 2.14 3.53 -24.63
CA ARG A 146 2.93 2.35 -25.00
C ARG A 146 3.41 1.54 -23.79
N GLY A 147 2.52 1.34 -22.81
CA GLY A 147 2.84 0.52 -21.64
C GLY A 147 3.01 -0.96 -22.01
N ASP A 148 4.17 -1.54 -21.69
CA ASP A 148 4.44 -2.96 -21.90
C ASP A 148 3.76 -3.84 -20.84
N TRP A 149 3.55 -3.32 -19.63
CA TRP A 149 2.86 -4.02 -18.55
C TRP A 149 1.96 -3.05 -17.78
N LEU A 150 0.65 -3.32 -17.77
CA LEU A 150 -0.31 -2.57 -16.96
C LEU A 150 -0.85 -3.46 -15.83
N ILE A 151 -0.75 -2.95 -14.59
CA ILE A 151 -1.26 -3.62 -13.39
C ILE A 151 -2.42 -2.80 -12.83
N TYR A 152 -3.58 -3.43 -12.69
CA TYR A 152 -4.80 -2.82 -12.16
C TYR A 152 -5.02 -3.32 -10.73
N VAL A 153 -4.76 -2.45 -9.75
CA VAL A 153 -4.91 -2.79 -8.32
C VAL A 153 -6.28 -2.33 -7.83
N THR A 154 -7.27 -3.23 -7.80
CA THR A 154 -8.64 -2.95 -7.33
C THR A 154 -9.21 -4.11 -6.53
N ASP A 155 -10.40 -3.93 -5.95
CA ASP A 155 -11.10 -4.99 -5.22
C ASP A 155 -11.41 -6.20 -6.13
N LEU A 156 -11.37 -7.41 -5.56
CA LEU A 156 -11.68 -8.65 -6.27
C LEU A 156 -13.08 -8.68 -6.88
N GLY A 157 -14.04 -7.94 -6.32
CA GLY A 157 -15.37 -7.76 -6.92
C GLY A 157 -15.37 -7.14 -8.33
N GLN A 158 -14.26 -6.56 -8.77
CA GLN A 158 -14.08 -6.00 -10.11
C GLN A 158 -13.33 -6.92 -11.08
N GLU A 159 -12.98 -8.15 -10.68
CA GLU A 159 -12.22 -9.08 -11.51
C GLU A 159 -12.94 -9.39 -12.84
N GLU A 160 -14.25 -9.65 -12.80
CA GLU A 160 -15.04 -9.91 -14.02
C GLU A 160 -15.02 -8.70 -14.96
N HIS A 161 -15.12 -7.49 -14.41
CA HIS A 161 -15.07 -6.24 -15.18
C HIS A 161 -13.74 -6.10 -15.92
N PHE A 162 -12.61 -6.21 -15.21
CA PHE A 162 -11.30 -6.09 -15.84
C PHE A 162 -10.99 -7.22 -16.82
N THR A 163 -11.46 -8.44 -16.54
CA THR A 163 -11.37 -9.57 -17.48
C THR A 163 -12.05 -9.23 -18.81
N LYS A 164 -13.24 -8.62 -18.77
CA LYS A 164 -13.93 -8.12 -19.98
C LYS A 164 -13.17 -6.98 -20.65
N ILE A 165 -12.66 -6.01 -19.89
CA ILE A 165 -11.87 -4.88 -20.44
C ILE A 165 -10.62 -5.39 -21.17
N PHE A 166 -9.90 -6.36 -20.60
CA PHE A 166 -8.70 -6.92 -21.22
C PHE A 166 -9.04 -7.71 -22.48
N ALA A 167 -10.10 -8.51 -22.45
CA ALA A 167 -10.59 -9.23 -23.62
C ALA A 167 -11.06 -8.29 -24.74
N ALA A 168 -11.68 -7.15 -24.40
CA ALA A 168 -12.05 -6.11 -25.35
C ALA A 168 -10.81 -5.41 -25.93
N ALA A 169 -9.80 -5.11 -25.10
CA ALA A 169 -8.56 -4.51 -25.55
C ALA A 169 -7.78 -5.42 -26.52
N GLU A 170 -7.81 -6.74 -26.29
CA GLU A 170 -7.21 -7.73 -27.21
C GLU A 170 -7.98 -7.80 -28.53
N GLN A 171 -9.32 -7.89 -28.48
CA GLN A 171 -10.17 -7.89 -29.68
C GLN A 171 -10.03 -6.60 -30.50
N ALA A 172 -9.83 -5.47 -29.84
CA ALA A 172 -9.57 -4.19 -30.47
C ALA A 172 -8.14 -4.08 -31.05
N GLY A 173 -7.26 -5.05 -30.79
CA GLY A 173 -5.86 -5.01 -31.22
C GLY A 173 -4.98 -4.00 -30.47
N TRP A 174 -5.43 -3.53 -29.30
CA TRP A 174 -4.63 -2.66 -28.42
C TRP A 174 -3.71 -3.47 -27.52
N HIS A 175 -4.21 -4.59 -26.99
CA HIS A 175 -3.45 -5.53 -26.19
C HIS A 175 -2.93 -6.66 -27.08
N LEU A 176 -1.61 -6.86 -27.10
CA LEU A 176 -0.93 -7.83 -27.97
C LEU A 176 0.02 -8.73 -27.15
N PRO A 177 -0.47 -9.77 -26.46
CA PRO A 177 0.41 -10.75 -25.81
C PRO A 177 1.36 -11.45 -26.81
N PRO A 178 2.61 -11.79 -26.42
CA PRO A 178 3.24 -11.48 -25.14
C PRO A 178 3.91 -10.09 -25.09
N LYS A 179 3.77 -9.25 -26.12
CA LYS A 179 4.42 -7.92 -26.18
C LYS A 179 3.92 -6.98 -25.10
N THR A 180 2.63 -7.04 -24.81
CA THR A 180 2.01 -6.32 -23.70
C THR A 180 1.42 -7.30 -22.71
N ARG A 181 1.47 -6.98 -21.42
CA ARG A 181 0.92 -7.74 -20.30
C ARG A 181 -0.12 -6.90 -19.54
N LEU A 182 -1.27 -7.49 -19.22
CA LEU A 182 -2.31 -6.87 -18.40
C LEU A 182 -2.60 -7.79 -17.22
N ASP A 183 -2.49 -7.28 -15.99
CA ASP A 183 -2.85 -8.04 -14.80
C ASP A 183 -3.86 -7.26 -13.96
N HIS A 184 -4.89 -7.97 -13.50
CA HIS A 184 -5.73 -7.51 -12.40
C HIS A 184 -5.12 -8.02 -11.10
N MET A 185 -4.56 -7.09 -10.31
CA MET A 185 -4.06 -7.37 -8.99
C MET A 185 -5.18 -7.15 -7.97
N GLY A 186 -6.16 -8.05 -7.99
CA GLY A 186 -7.31 -8.07 -7.09
C GLY A 186 -6.93 -8.18 -5.61
N PHE A 187 -7.66 -7.49 -4.73
CA PHE A 187 -7.56 -7.67 -3.28
C PHE A 187 -8.92 -7.93 -2.60
N GLY A 188 -8.90 -8.72 -1.52
CA GLY A 188 -10.05 -9.06 -0.70
C GLY A 188 -10.48 -7.91 0.22
N VAL A 189 -11.51 -8.13 1.02
CA VAL A 189 -12.13 -7.09 1.84
C VAL A 189 -11.52 -7.03 3.24
N VAL A 190 -11.31 -5.81 3.73
CA VAL A 190 -10.95 -5.58 5.14
C VAL A 190 -12.18 -5.81 6.03
N GLN A 191 -12.07 -6.76 6.95
CA GLN A 191 -13.14 -7.15 7.86
C GLN A 191 -12.90 -6.63 9.29
N GLY A 192 -13.99 -6.35 9.99
CA GLY A 192 -14.00 -6.23 11.45
C GLY A 192 -13.85 -7.57 12.16
N GLN A 193 -13.80 -7.53 13.48
CA GLN A 193 -13.72 -8.75 14.30
C GLN A 193 -14.95 -9.66 14.13
N ASP A 194 -16.10 -9.06 13.78
CA ASP A 194 -17.36 -9.73 13.47
C ASP A 194 -17.40 -10.39 12.10
N GLY A 195 -16.34 -10.28 11.29
CA GLY A 195 -16.26 -10.82 9.93
C GLY A 195 -17.05 -10.02 8.89
N LYS A 196 -17.62 -8.87 9.25
CA LYS A 196 -18.29 -7.96 8.31
C LYS A 196 -17.32 -6.89 7.82
N ARG A 197 -17.70 -6.13 6.79
CA ARG A 197 -16.91 -4.99 6.30
C ARG A 197 -16.48 -4.09 7.45
N PHE A 198 -15.20 -3.74 7.48
CA PHE A 198 -14.60 -2.94 8.53
C PHE A 198 -15.27 -1.56 8.64
N LYS A 199 -15.82 -1.28 9.81
CA LYS A 199 -16.57 -0.07 10.15
C LYS A 199 -16.19 0.38 11.56
N THR A 200 -16.43 1.65 11.85
CA THR A 200 -16.33 2.17 13.22
C THR A 200 -17.38 1.49 14.13
N ARG A 201 -17.24 1.65 15.45
CA ARG A 201 -18.25 1.17 16.42
C ARG A 201 -19.64 1.76 16.20
N SER A 202 -19.73 2.95 15.60
CA SER A 202 -20.99 3.60 15.21
C SER A 202 -21.55 3.10 13.87
N GLY A 203 -20.84 2.21 13.17
CA GLY A 203 -21.24 1.69 11.85
C GLY A 203 -20.86 2.59 10.67
N GLU A 204 -20.07 3.64 10.90
CA GLU A 204 -19.56 4.55 9.88
C GLU A 204 -18.26 4.03 9.24
N VAL A 205 -17.90 4.62 8.09
CA VAL A 205 -16.63 4.33 7.42
C VAL A 205 -15.47 4.87 8.27
N VAL A 206 -14.46 4.04 8.50
CA VAL A 206 -13.26 4.44 9.25
C VAL A 206 -12.41 5.37 8.37
N LYS A 207 -12.07 6.57 8.86
CA LYS A 207 -11.10 7.45 8.17
C LYS A 207 -9.70 6.86 8.35
N LEU A 208 -8.93 6.77 7.27
CA LEU A 208 -7.58 6.22 7.30
C LEU A 208 -6.63 7.03 8.19
N VAL A 209 -6.81 8.35 8.26
CA VAL A 209 -6.08 9.24 9.17
C VAL A 209 -6.24 8.80 10.63
N ASP A 210 -7.48 8.59 11.08
CA ASP A 210 -7.79 8.16 12.45
C ASP A 210 -7.17 6.78 12.76
N LEU A 211 -7.13 5.89 11.76
CA LEU A 211 -6.53 4.57 11.89
C LEU A 211 -5.02 4.66 12.10
N LEU A 212 -4.35 5.51 11.32
CA LEU A 212 -2.91 5.75 11.44
C LEU A 212 -2.55 6.45 12.76
N ASP A 213 -3.39 7.38 13.22
CA ASP A 213 -3.22 8.06 14.52
C ASP A 213 -3.31 7.06 15.68
N GLU A 214 -4.29 6.18 15.66
CA GLU A 214 -4.45 5.14 16.69
C GLU A 214 -3.28 4.14 16.66
N ALA A 215 -2.80 3.74 15.47
CA ALA A 215 -1.62 2.88 15.34
C ALA A 215 -0.37 3.53 15.95
N LYS A 216 -0.11 4.81 15.64
CA LYS A 216 0.98 5.59 16.23
C LYS A 216 0.84 5.71 17.75
N ALA A 217 -0.35 6.03 18.25
CA ALA A 217 -0.60 6.20 19.68
C ALA A 217 -0.32 4.90 20.47
N ARG A 218 -0.74 3.75 19.93
CA ARG A 218 -0.45 2.44 20.53
C ARG A 218 1.04 2.10 20.50
N ALA A 219 1.71 2.34 19.37
CA ALA A 219 3.15 2.13 19.26
C ALA A 219 3.93 3.00 20.25
N LEU A 220 3.55 4.28 20.41
CA LEU A 220 4.16 5.20 21.37
C LEU A 220 4.01 4.71 22.82
N LYS A 221 2.80 4.22 23.17
CA LYS A 221 2.55 3.65 24.50
C LYS A 221 3.46 2.45 24.77
N GLU A 222 3.64 1.58 23.80
CA GLU A 222 4.48 0.39 23.93
C GLU A 222 5.97 0.74 24.05
N LEU A 223 6.47 1.68 23.23
CA LEU A 223 7.85 2.15 23.33
C LEU A 223 8.16 2.74 24.72
N ARG A 224 7.24 3.54 25.27
CA ARG A 224 7.39 4.10 26.62
C ARG A 224 7.43 3.02 27.69
N ARG A 225 6.53 2.04 27.60
CA ARG A 225 6.48 0.89 28.52
C ARG A 225 7.81 0.13 28.54
N ARG A 226 8.35 -0.21 27.35
CA ARG A 226 9.64 -0.92 27.25
C ARG A 226 10.80 -0.12 27.82
N LYS A 227 10.85 1.19 27.56
CA LYS A 227 11.88 2.07 28.11
C LYS A 227 11.83 2.18 29.64
N GLU A 228 10.63 2.15 30.22
CA GLU A 228 10.46 2.10 31.67
C GLU A 228 10.95 0.77 32.25
N GLU A 229 10.63 -0.35 31.62
CA GLU A 229 11.13 -1.68 32.01
C GLU A 229 12.66 -1.78 31.96
N GLU A 230 13.30 -1.29 30.88
CA GLU A 230 14.76 -1.24 30.75
C GLU A 230 15.39 -0.43 31.89
N LYS A 231 14.82 0.74 32.22
CA LYS A 231 15.30 1.57 33.35
C LYS A 231 15.14 0.89 34.71
N GLU A 232 14.08 0.11 34.89
CA GLU A 232 13.88 -0.65 36.13
C GLU A 232 14.86 -1.83 36.24
N GLU A 233 15.14 -2.53 35.15
CA GLU A 233 16.14 -3.60 35.11
C GLU A 233 17.54 -3.06 35.37
N GLU A 234 17.95 -1.95 34.74
CA GLU A 234 19.24 -1.29 34.99
C GLU A 234 19.40 -0.88 36.46
N LYS A 235 18.34 -0.37 37.09
CA LYS A 235 18.35 -0.01 38.53
C LYS A 235 18.46 -1.23 39.44
N ARG A 236 17.87 -2.36 39.06
CA ARG A 236 17.95 -3.63 39.83
C ARG A 236 19.33 -4.25 39.72
N GLU A 237 19.95 -4.21 38.53
CA GLU A 237 21.29 -4.75 38.28
C GLU A 237 22.42 -3.86 38.85
N SER A 238 22.20 -2.55 38.98
CA SER A 238 23.17 -1.62 39.61
C SER A 238 23.34 -1.81 41.12
N GLY A 239 22.55 -2.68 41.77
CA GLY A 239 22.56 -2.94 43.21
C GLY A 239 23.36 -4.18 43.64
N ASP A 240 23.72 -5.08 42.73
CA ASP A 240 24.44 -6.32 43.05
C ASP A 240 25.43 -6.62 41.92
N GLY A 241 26.72 -6.72 42.24
CA GLY A 241 27.84 -6.72 41.27
C GLY A 241 27.88 -7.93 40.34
N CYS A 242 27.00 -7.98 39.33
CA CYS A 242 26.97 -9.01 38.31
C CYS A 242 26.81 -8.39 36.92
N ASN A 243 27.42 -9.06 35.92
CA ASN A 243 27.59 -8.59 34.55
C ASN A 243 26.32 -8.01 33.93
N ALA A 244 26.40 -6.75 33.48
CA ALA A 244 25.35 -6.07 32.74
C ALA A 244 24.73 -6.97 31.67
N SER A 245 23.42 -7.18 31.75
CA SER A 245 22.66 -7.53 30.55
C SER A 245 22.90 -6.37 29.58
N PRO A 246 23.44 -6.61 28.36
CA PRO A 246 23.86 -5.51 27.54
C PRO A 246 22.61 -4.68 27.23
N CYS A 247 22.59 -3.40 27.62
CA CYS A 247 21.73 -2.40 27.01
C CYS A 247 21.69 -2.78 25.53
N THR A 248 20.50 -3.13 25.04
CA THR A 248 20.33 -3.81 23.75
C THR A 248 20.88 -2.96 22.61
N GLY A 249 21.21 -1.69 22.88
CA GLY A 249 21.76 -0.74 21.94
C GLY A 249 20.70 -0.35 20.91
N THR A 250 19.45 -0.75 21.13
CA THR A 250 18.31 -0.44 20.27
C THR A 250 17.52 0.75 20.81
N THR A 251 17.62 1.12 22.09
CA THR A 251 16.80 2.18 22.71
C THR A 251 16.83 3.51 21.94
N VAL A 252 15.65 4.08 21.72
CA VAL A 252 15.43 5.36 21.02
C VAL A 252 15.55 6.53 22.00
N ALA A 253 16.11 7.65 21.53
CA ALA A 253 16.18 8.90 22.30
C ALA A 253 14.77 9.49 22.53
N ASP A 254 14.58 10.24 23.61
CA ASP A 254 13.24 10.82 23.92
C ASP A 254 12.73 11.75 22.81
N GLU A 255 13.64 12.50 22.17
CA GLU A 255 13.34 13.42 21.08
C GLU A 255 12.92 12.70 19.78
N GLU A 256 13.34 11.44 19.60
CA GLU A 256 13.06 10.63 18.41
C GLU A 256 11.86 9.68 18.62
N MET A 257 11.36 9.57 19.85
CA MET A 257 10.36 8.56 20.23
C MET A 257 9.03 8.73 19.49
N ASP A 258 8.61 9.97 19.19
CA ASP A 258 7.38 10.21 18.43
C ASP A 258 7.52 9.79 16.96
N ASN A 259 8.69 10.05 16.35
CA ASN A 259 9.01 9.62 15.00
C ASN A 259 9.14 8.10 14.91
N ALA A 260 9.73 7.45 15.92
CA ALA A 260 9.83 6.00 15.99
C ALA A 260 8.44 5.36 16.13
N ALA A 261 7.58 5.90 17.01
CA ALA A 261 6.20 5.44 17.16
C ALA A 261 5.40 5.58 15.85
N GLU A 262 5.62 6.69 15.14
CA GLU A 262 5.02 6.94 13.84
C GLU A 262 5.45 5.89 12.80
N ALA A 263 6.77 5.70 12.65
CA ALA A 263 7.33 4.72 11.73
C ALA A 263 6.84 3.30 12.05
N ILE A 264 6.83 2.90 13.33
CA ILE A 264 6.33 1.58 13.75
C ILE A 264 4.84 1.43 13.46
N GLY A 265 4.03 2.43 13.82
CA GLY A 265 2.58 2.39 13.63
C GLY A 265 2.20 2.26 12.16
N TYR A 266 2.79 3.07 11.29
CA TYR A 266 2.48 3.04 9.85
C TYR A 266 3.01 1.77 9.20
N SER A 267 4.22 1.32 9.59
CA SER A 267 4.79 0.07 9.09
C SER A 267 3.96 -1.13 9.50
N ALA A 268 3.42 -1.14 10.73
CA ALA A 268 2.53 -2.20 11.20
C ALA A 268 1.26 -2.28 10.36
N VAL A 269 0.66 -1.13 10.01
CA VAL A 269 -0.53 -1.09 9.13
C VAL A 269 -0.20 -1.65 7.74
N LYS A 270 0.86 -1.14 7.09
CA LYS A 270 1.28 -1.61 5.76
C LYS A 270 1.62 -3.10 5.74
N TYR A 271 2.49 -3.54 6.65
CA TYR A 271 2.96 -4.91 6.68
C TYR A 271 1.84 -5.89 7.03
N PHE A 272 0.90 -5.50 7.91
CA PHE A 272 -0.21 -6.38 8.30
C PHE A 272 -1.16 -6.69 7.16
N ASP A 273 -1.31 -5.76 6.21
CA ASP A 273 -2.01 -5.96 4.94
C ASP A 273 -1.14 -6.78 3.97
N LEU A 274 0.06 -6.28 3.65
CA LEU A 274 0.95 -6.86 2.64
C LEU A 274 1.41 -8.30 2.94
N LYS A 275 1.42 -8.73 4.21
CA LYS A 275 1.76 -10.11 4.59
C LYS A 275 0.63 -11.12 4.38
N GLN A 276 -0.58 -10.66 4.07
CA GLN A 276 -1.72 -11.53 3.80
C GLN A 276 -1.74 -11.90 2.32
N ASN A 277 -2.32 -13.04 1.99
CA ASN A 277 -2.67 -13.29 0.60
C ASN A 277 -3.70 -12.25 0.15
N ARG A 278 -3.34 -11.44 -0.85
CA ARG A 278 -4.20 -10.36 -1.36
C ARG A 278 -5.58 -10.87 -1.77
N HIS A 279 -5.73 -12.11 -2.22
CA HIS A 279 -7.04 -12.65 -2.60
C HIS A 279 -7.95 -13.01 -1.42
N THR A 280 -7.44 -12.97 -0.19
CA THR A 280 -8.22 -13.34 0.99
C THR A 280 -8.69 -12.11 1.74
N ASP A 281 -9.94 -12.17 2.23
CA ASP A 281 -10.40 -11.22 3.24
C ASP A 281 -9.55 -11.36 4.50
N TYR A 282 -9.26 -10.24 5.17
CA TYR A 282 -8.52 -10.27 6.43
C TYR A 282 -9.21 -9.45 7.52
N LYS A 283 -9.08 -9.92 8.76
CA LYS A 283 -9.62 -9.25 9.94
C LYS A 283 -8.63 -8.22 10.47
N PHE A 284 -9.01 -6.95 10.42
CA PHE A 284 -8.21 -5.86 10.97
C PHE A 284 -8.07 -6.01 12.50
N SER A 285 -6.85 -5.85 13.01
CA SER A 285 -6.56 -5.92 14.46
C SER A 285 -5.30 -5.16 14.81
N TYR A 286 -5.43 -4.10 15.61
CA TYR A 286 -4.28 -3.37 16.16
C TYR A 286 -3.39 -4.28 17.00
N ASP A 287 -4.00 -5.12 17.85
CA ASP A 287 -3.24 -5.97 18.76
C ASP A 287 -2.38 -6.98 17.99
N ARG A 288 -2.88 -7.54 16.89
CA ARG A 288 -2.10 -8.47 16.06
C ARG A 288 -1.05 -7.79 15.19
N MET A 289 -1.30 -6.58 14.69
CA MET A 289 -0.32 -5.91 13.83
C MET A 289 0.83 -5.29 14.62
N LEU A 290 0.56 -4.86 15.86
CA LEU A 290 1.55 -4.27 16.76
C LEU A 290 2.18 -5.29 17.72
N ASP A 291 1.85 -6.58 17.59
CA ASP A 291 2.45 -7.64 18.40
C ASP A 291 3.97 -7.68 18.15
N PRO A 292 4.83 -7.59 19.18
CA PRO A 292 6.28 -7.70 19.02
C PRO A 292 6.73 -9.12 18.66
N LYS A 293 5.83 -10.11 18.65
CA LYS A 293 6.10 -11.51 18.31
C LYS A 293 5.41 -11.91 17.00
N GLY A 294 6.02 -12.87 16.32
CA GLY A 294 5.49 -13.45 15.10
C GLY A 294 5.78 -12.63 13.85
N ASN A 295 5.09 -12.93 12.76
CA ASN A 295 5.31 -12.27 11.47
C ASN A 295 4.61 -10.89 11.44
N THR A 296 5.24 -9.88 12.04
CA THR A 296 4.77 -8.49 12.16
C THR A 296 5.87 -7.50 11.79
N ALA A 297 5.49 -6.26 11.44
CA ALA A 297 6.46 -5.19 11.19
C ALA A 297 7.32 -4.92 12.43
N VAL A 298 6.71 -4.93 13.61
CA VAL A 298 7.39 -4.66 14.89
C VAL A 298 8.52 -5.66 15.11
N TYR A 299 8.24 -6.96 14.93
CA TYR A 299 9.25 -8.00 15.05
C TYR A 299 10.35 -7.85 13.98
N MET A 300 9.98 -7.59 12.71
CA MET A 300 10.96 -7.37 11.63
C MET A 300 11.86 -6.16 11.90
N MET A 301 11.30 -5.04 12.34
CA MET A 301 12.08 -3.82 12.61
C MET A 301 12.98 -4.01 13.82
N TYR A 302 12.54 -4.74 14.85
CA TYR A 302 13.39 -5.08 15.99
C TYR A 302 14.54 -6.01 15.59
N ALA A 303 14.29 -7.00 14.72
CA ALA A 303 15.34 -7.85 14.16
C ALA A 303 16.38 -7.02 13.38
N TYR A 304 15.93 -6.05 12.58
CA TYR A 304 16.80 -5.12 11.87
C TYR A 304 17.63 -4.24 12.81
N ALA A 305 16.98 -3.60 13.80
CA ALA A 305 17.65 -2.76 14.80
C ALA A 305 18.71 -3.53 15.59
N ARG A 306 18.46 -4.82 15.90
CA ARG A 306 19.44 -5.71 16.55
C ARG A 306 20.67 -5.96 15.69
N ILE A 307 20.50 -6.13 14.37
CA ILE A 307 21.63 -6.27 13.44
C ILE A 307 22.45 -4.96 13.46
N CYS A 308 21.79 -3.81 13.36
CA CYS A 308 22.48 -2.51 13.45
C CYS A 308 23.20 -2.31 14.79
N ALA A 309 22.65 -2.84 15.88
CA ALA A 309 23.29 -2.79 17.19
C ALA A 309 24.59 -3.62 17.27
N ILE A 310 24.68 -4.74 16.54
CA ILE A 310 25.93 -5.51 16.43
C ILE A 310 27.03 -4.64 15.83
N PHE A 311 26.72 -3.88 14.79
CA PHE A 311 27.67 -2.99 14.12
C PHE A 311 28.14 -1.85 15.02
N ARG A 312 27.24 -1.26 15.82
CA ARG A 312 27.63 -0.25 16.83
C ARG A 312 28.54 -0.80 17.92
N LYS A 313 28.41 -2.11 18.23
CA LYS A 313 29.24 -2.81 19.23
C LYS A 313 30.51 -3.40 18.62
N ALA A 314 30.59 -3.49 17.29
CA ALA A 314 31.78 -3.92 16.59
C ALA A 314 32.77 -2.75 16.56
N ASP A 315 33.98 -2.97 17.08
CA ASP A 315 35.10 -2.02 16.98
C ASP A 315 35.78 -2.13 15.60
N VAL A 316 34.98 -2.24 14.54
CA VAL A 316 35.42 -2.50 13.16
C VAL A 316 34.51 -1.74 12.20
N ASP A 317 35.11 -0.97 11.29
CA ASP A 317 34.39 -0.39 10.16
C ASP A 317 34.11 -1.46 9.10
N ILE A 318 32.85 -1.89 9.02
CA ILE A 318 32.40 -2.94 8.10
C ILE A 318 32.62 -2.55 6.63
N SER A 319 32.63 -1.25 6.31
CA SER A 319 32.86 -0.78 4.94
C SER A 319 34.29 -1.06 4.44
N THR A 320 35.21 -1.35 5.36
CA THR A 320 36.61 -1.70 5.06
C THR A 320 36.85 -3.20 4.92
N LEU A 321 35.86 -4.04 5.27
CA LEU A 321 35.98 -5.49 5.14
C LEU A 321 35.81 -5.91 3.68
N ASP A 322 36.67 -6.80 3.21
CA ASP A 322 36.58 -7.36 1.86
C ASP A 322 35.53 -8.47 1.81
N PRO A 323 34.46 -8.34 0.99
CA PRO A 323 33.45 -9.39 0.82
C PRO A 323 34.03 -10.75 0.36
N GLU A 324 35.19 -10.77 -0.31
CA GLU A 324 35.85 -12.00 -0.73
C GLU A 324 36.41 -12.83 0.44
N GLU A 325 36.57 -12.22 1.63
CA GLU A 325 37.00 -12.90 2.85
C GLU A 325 35.87 -13.66 3.56
N LEU A 326 34.63 -13.59 3.06
CA LEU A 326 33.49 -14.31 3.61
C LEU A 326 33.73 -15.84 3.57
N LYS A 327 33.78 -16.44 4.75
CA LYS A 327 33.88 -17.89 4.98
C LYS A 327 32.62 -18.38 5.68
N ILE A 328 32.09 -19.48 5.17
CA ILE A 328 30.95 -20.20 5.74
C ILE A 328 31.48 -21.55 6.24
N GLU A 329 31.51 -21.71 7.56
CA GLU A 329 32.11 -22.88 8.22
C GLU A 329 31.04 -23.67 8.98
N GLU A 330 30.09 -22.98 9.62
CA GLU A 330 29.07 -23.59 10.47
C GLU A 330 27.74 -23.86 9.75
N PRO A 331 26.98 -24.90 10.16
CA PRO A 331 25.66 -25.18 9.59
C PRO A 331 24.68 -24.00 9.65
N ALA A 332 24.73 -23.22 10.74
CA ALA A 332 23.85 -22.06 10.92
C ALA A 332 24.24 -20.89 10.00
N GLU A 333 25.53 -20.67 9.77
CA GLU A 333 26.05 -19.71 8.77
C GLU A 333 25.58 -20.09 7.37
N ARG A 334 25.70 -21.38 7.01
CA ARG A 334 25.26 -21.89 5.71
C ARG A 334 23.76 -21.73 5.50
N LYS A 335 22.94 -22.05 6.52
CA LYS A 335 21.49 -21.88 6.47
C LYS A 335 21.10 -20.43 6.20
N LEU A 336 21.73 -19.48 6.89
CA LEU A 336 21.50 -18.05 6.69
C LEU A 336 21.93 -17.62 5.28
N ALA A 337 23.14 -17.94 4.85
CA ALA A 337 23.65 -17.56 3.54
C ALA A 337 22.79 -18.09 2.38
N VAL A 338 22.39 -19.37 2.44
CA VAL A 338 21.48 -19.95 1.44
C VAL A 338 20.12 -19.25 1.47
N THR A 339 19.60 -18.91 2.64
CA THR A 339 18.34 -18.17 2.75
C THR A 339 18.47 -16.79 2.10
N LEU A 340 19.56 -16.05 2.36
CA LEU A 340 19.79 -14.74 1.76
C LEU A 340 19.91 -14.81 0.22
N ALA A 341 20.55 -15.87 -0.29
CA ALA A 341 20.72 -16.09 -1.73
C ALA A 341 19.39 -16.35 -2.48
N GLN A 342 18.30 -16.67 -1.78
CA GLN A 342 16.97 -16.87 -2.37
C GLN A 342 16.25 -15.56 -2.70
N PHE A 343 16.78 -14.40 -2.30
CA PHE A 343 16.13 -13.11 -2.53
C PHE A 343 15.72 -12.87 -4.00
N PRO A 344 16.59 -13.10 -5.02
CA PRO A 344 16.22 -12.90 -6.41
C PRO A 344 15.10 -13.84 -6.86
N ASP A 345 15.11 -15.11 -6.41
CA ASP A 345 14.10 -16.10 -6.76
C ASP A 345 12.72 -15.71 -6.21
N VAL A 346 12.67 -15.16 -4.98
CA VAL A 346 11.45 -14.62 -4.37
C VAL A 346 10.92 -13.46 -5.20
N LEU A 347 11.78 -12.54 -5.65
CA LEU A 347 11.36 -11.40 -6.47
C LEU A 347 10.87 -11.84 -7.85
N ALA A 348 11.58 -12.74 -8.53
CA ALA A 348 11.15 -13.29 -9.82
C ALA A 348 9.75 -13.91 -9.71
N THR A 349 9.55 -14.71 -8.67
CA THR A 349 8.27 -15.35 -8.35
C THR A 349 7.14 -14.33 -8.10
N ILE A 350 7.43 -13.20 -7.44
CA ILE A 350 6.46 -12.10 -7.23
C ILE A 350 6.18 -11.35 -8.54
N LEU A 351 7.19 -11.13 -9.39
CA LEU A 351 7.01 -10.48 -10.69
C LEU A 351 6.15 -11.34 -11.63
N ASP A 352 6.15 -12.66 -11.44
CA ASP A 352 5.31 -13.56 -12.23
C ASP A 352 3.83 -13.49 -11.82
N ASP A 353 3.49 -13.47 -10.52
CA ASP A 353 2.09 -13.61 -10.08
C ASP A 353 1.56 -12.51 -9.12
N LEU A 354 2.38 -11.52 -8.82
CA LEU A 354 2.06 -10.35 -8.00
C LEU A 354 1.64 -10.69 -6.55
N HIS A 355 2.08 -11.83 -6.00
CA HIS A 355 1.82 -12.20 -4.60
C HIS A 355 2.88 -11.62 -3.63
N ILE A 356 2.75 -10.33 -3.32
CA ILE A 356 3.71 -9.56 -2.49
C ILE A 356 3.92 -10.17 -1.09
N HIS A 357 2.95 -10.88 -0.51
CA HIS A 357 3.08 -11.52 0.81
C HIS A 357 4.25 -12.49 0.94
N ARG A 358 4.70 -13.07 -0.18
CA ARG A 358 5.89 -13.93 -0.21
C ARG A 358 7.15 -13.19 0.22
N LEU A 359 7.22 -11.87 0.00
CA LEU A 359 8.31 -11.05 0.50
C LEU A 359 8.28 -10.93 2.03
N ALA A 360 7.10 -10.76 2.62
CA ALA A 360 6.94 -10.73 4.08
C ALA A 360 7.27 -12.10 4.72
N GLU A 361 6.84 -13.20 4.10
CA GLU A 361 7.20 -14.56 4.53
C GLU A 361 8.72 -14.80 4.43
N TYR A 362 9.34 -14.33 3.34
CA TYR A 362 10.78 -14.38 3.15
C TYR A 362 11.54 -13.60 4.23
N MET A 363 11.13 -12.35 4.52
CA MET A 363 11.72 -11.55 5.59
C MET A 363 11.62 -12.24 6.96
N TYR A 364 10.49 -12.88 7.25
CA TYR A 364 10.30 -13.65 8.47
C TYR A 364 11.25 -14.85 8.54
N LYS A 365 11.42 -15.57 7.41
CA LYS A 365 12.38 -16.67 7.28
C LYS A 365 13.82 -16.22 7.48
N VAL A 366 14.21 -15.10 6.89
CA VAL A 366 15.55 -14.49 7.07
C VAL A 366 15.79 -14.15 8.55
N SER A 367 14.82 -13.51 9.21
CA SER A 367 14.94 -13.14 10.63
C SER A 367 15.06 -14.35 11.55
N GLY A 368 14.34 -15.44 11.24
CA GLY A 368 14.48 -16.72 11.94
C GLY A 368 15.86 -17.34 11.73
N ALA A 369 16.33 -17.43 10.48
CA ALA A 369 17.66 -17.96 10.15
C ALA A 369 18.79 -17.13 10.80
N PHE A 370 18.63 -15.80 10.86
CA PHE A 370 19.57 -14.92 11.54
C PHE A 370 19.58 -15.15 13.06
N THR A 371 18.42 -15.38 13.67
CA THR A 371 18.33 -15.69 15.10
C THR A 371 19.07 -16.99 15.43
N ASP A 372 18.87 -18.04 14.62
CA ASP A 372 19.57 -19.31 14.77
C ASP A 372 21.10 -19.13 14.63
N PHE A 373 21.54 -18.38 13.61
CA PHE A 373 22.95 -18.03 13.40
C PHE A 373 23.54 -17.28 14.60
N TYR A 374 22.86 -16.25 15.10
CA TYR A 374 23.37 -15.42 16.19
C TYR A 374 23.46 -16.19 17.52
N GLN A 375 22.59 -17.19 17.73
CA GLN A 375 22.64 -18.06 18.91
C GLN A 375 23.75 -19.12 18.81
N ALA A 376 23.93 -19.73 17.63
CA ALA A 376 24.90 -20.80 17.44
C ALA A 376 26.34 -20.28 17.22
N CYS A 377 26.49 -19.10 16.62
CA CYS A 377 27.77 -18.59 16.15
C CYS A 377 28.06 -17.23 16.82
N LYS A 378 28.99 -17.22 17.79
CA LYS A 378 29.42 -15.97 18.42
C LYS A 378 30.03 -15.02 17.38
N VAL A 379 29.42 -13.86 17.17
CA VAL A 379 29.91 -12.86 16.21
C VAL A 379 31.08 -12.06 16.80
N LEU A 380 30.79 -11.22 17.79
CA LEU A 380 31.76 -10.30 18.39
C LEU A 380 32.78 -11.03 19.27
N GLY A 381 34.05 -10.64 19.19
CA GLY A 381 35.16 -11.22 19.95
C GLY A 381 35.48 -12.67 19.59
N SER A 382 35.06 -13.13 18.40
CA SER A 382 35.44 -14.44 17.86
C SER A 382 36.56 -14.32 16.82
N PRO A 383 37.36 -15.37 16.57
CA PRO A 383 38.34 -15.37 15.47
C PRO A 383 37.68 -15.13 14.10
N GLN A 384 36.42 -15.53 13.94
CA GLN A 384 35.60 -15.36 12.74
C GLN A 384 34.82 -14.04 12.72
N GLN A 385 35.14 -13.07 13.57
CA GLN A 385 34.35 -11.83 13.70
C GLN A 385 34.13 -11.14 12.35
N ASN A 386 35.19 -10.90 11.57
CA ASN A 386 35.09 -10.17 10.31
C ASN A 386 34.19 -10.89 9.28
N THR A 387 34.37 -12.20 9.09
CA THR A 387 33.51 -12.98 8.19
C THR A 387 32.06 -13.01 8.66
N ARG A 388 31.81 -13.13 9.97
CA ARG A 388 30.46 -13.10 10.53
C ARG A 388 29.81 -11.73 10.42
N LEU A 389 30.59 -10.64 10.52
CA LEU A 389 30.12 -9.28 10.28
C LEU A 389 29.71 -9.07 8.82
N LEU A 390 30.43 -9.66 7.85
CA LEU A 390 30.01 -9.66 6.44
C LEU A 390 28.65 -10.35 6.25
N LEU A 391 28.41 -11.48 6.92
CA LEU A 391 27.11 -12.17 6.87
C LEU A 391 25.98 -11.36 7.54
N CYS A 392 26.27 -10.69 8.66
CA CYS A 392 25.35 -9.71 9.27
C CYS A 392 25.02 -8.58 8.29
N GLU A 393 26.01 -8.06 7.56
CA GLU A 393 25.82 -6.94 6.62
C GLU A 393 25.02 -7.36 5.39
N ALA A 394 25.27 -8.56 4.86
CA ALA A 394 24.43 -9.14 3.82
C ALA A 394 22.97 -9.25 4.29
N THR A 395 22.76 -9.71 5.53
CA THR A 395 21.42 -9.77 6.14
C THR A 395 20.77 -8.38 6.25
N ARG A 396 21.52 -7.38 6.75
CA ARG A 396 21.03 -6.00 6.86
C ARG A 396 20.61 -5.46 5.48
N LYS A 397 21.43 -5.62 4.45
CA LYS A 397 21.14 -5.14 3.09
C LYS A 397 19.89 -5.79 2.49
N VAL A 398 19.75 -7.11 2.63
CA VAL A 398 18.57 -7.85 2.14
C VAL A 398 17.29 -7.41 2.87
N LEU A 399 17.33 -7.29 4.19
CA LEU A 399 16.17 -6.80 4.95
C LEU A 399 15.84 -5.35 4.60
N GLN A 400 16.85 -4.48 4.46
CA GLN A 400 16.66 -3.08 4.06
C GLN A 400 15.99 -2.98 2.68
N ALA A 401 16.47 -3.75 1.69
CA ALA A 401 15.86 -3.81 0.37
C ALA A 401 14.42 -4.35 0.44
N SER A 402 14.17 -5.37 1.26
CA SER A 402 12.83 -5.95 1.42
C SER A 402 11.86 -4.96 2.08
N PHE A 403 12.29 -4.23 3.11
CA PHE A 403 11.52 -3.15 3.71
C PHE A 403 11.19 -2.05 2.71
N TYR A 404 12.18 -1.60 1.93
CA TYR A 404 11.97 -0.61 0.88
C TYR A 404 10.92 -1.05 -0.14
N LEU A 405 10.97 -2.31 -0.61
CA LEU A 405 9.99 -2.87 -1.55
C LEU A 405 8.57 -2.98 -0.95
N LEU A 406 8.44 -3.09 0.38
CA LEU A 406 7.16 -3.02 1.09
C LEU A 406 6.74 -1.58 1.44
N GLY A 407 7.50 -0.58 1.02
CA GLY A 407 7.26 0.83 1.35
C GLY A 407 7.47 1.14 2.84
N ILE A 408 8.36 0.43 3.52
CA ILE A 408 8.66 0.59 4.94
C ILE A 408 10.08 1.14 5.08
N THR A 409 10.23 2.18 5.90
CA THR A 409 11.55 2.66 6.31
C THR A 409 11.91 2.00 7.65
N PRO A 410 12.91 1.10 7.70
CA PRO A 410 13.27 0.44 8.94
C PRO A 410 13.98 1.40 9.89
N LEU A 411 13.82 1.17 11.19
CA LEU A 411 14.52 1.92 12.22
C LEU A 411 15.79 1.18 12.65
N GLU A 412 16.91 1.89 12.75
CA GLU A 412 18.17 1.30 13.26
C GLU A 412 18.21 1.16 14.78
N ARG A 413 17.23 1.78 15.46
CA ARG A 413 17.02 1.83 16.92
C ARG A 413 15.50 1.76 17.20
N ILE A 414 15.09 0.86 18.09
CA ILE A 414 13.73 0.64 18.60
C ILE A 414 13.76 0.46 20.12
#